data_AF-A0A661WYM5-F1
#
_entry.id   AF-A0A661WYM5-F1
#
_cell.length_a   1.000
_cell.length_b   1.000
_cell.length_c   1.000
_cell.angle_alpha   90.00
_cell.angle_beta   90.00
_cell.angle_gamma   90.00
#
_symmetry.space_group_name_H-M   'P 1'
#
loop_
_entity.id
_entity.type
_entity.pdbx_description
1 polymer ?
#
loop_
_entity_poly.entity_id
_entity_poly.type
_entity_poly.pdbx_seq_one_letter_code
_entity_poly.pdbx_strand_id
1 'polypeptide(L)'
;MRGIPKSIFFLMLITVSLWANKMPWGLGLSKPENLKFILTTFSPGDDIPSYWGHTAIIVEDTVLNQSAIYNFGLYSFDENMIKHFIMGRLIFSVERASVGSYFNYYVSEHRDIRLSTLDIPLKNRLKLAQKLEWYVQPEHCNYLYHHYYDNCSTRLRDLIDMALDGQFHKVMDVPGRMTLRQHTRRYVARNPALEMLLMYLMNDTIDKPIAKWDEMFLPDELERD
;
A
#
# COMPACT_ATOMS: atom_id res chain seq x y z
N MET A 1 -1.45 -31.46 -57.73
CA MET A 1 -2.12 -31.30 -56.42
C MET A 1 -1.10 -30.82 -55.39
N ARG A 2 -1.44 -29.72 -54.71
CA ARG A 2 -0.88 -29.17 -53.45
C ARG A 2 0.60 -28.77 -53.41
N GLY A 3 0.85 -27.50 -53.74
CA GLY A 3 2.03 -26.74 -53.28
C GLY A 3 1.65 -25.85 -52.10
N ILE A 4 2.46 -25.89 -51.04
CA ILE A 4 2.32 -25.09 -49.81
C ILE A 4 3.05 -23.76 -49.99
N PRO A 5 2.45 -22.61 -49.62
CA PRO A 5 3.19 -21.43 -49.16
C PRO A 5 2.97 -21.25 -47.65
N LYS A 6 3.97 -21.47 -46.80
CA LYS A 6 4.95 -20.48 -46.27
C LYS A 6 4.31 -19.20 -45.71
N SER A 7 4.18 -19.22 -44.38
CA SER A 7 4.45 -18.13 -43.42
C SER A 7 3.70 -16.81 -43.52
N ILE A 8 2.85 -16.55 -42.52
CA ILE A 8 2.87 -15.28 -41.76
C ILE A 8 2.69 -15.66 -40.28
N PHE A 9 3.81 -15.80 -39.57
CA PHE A 9 3.82 -15.77 -38.11
C PHE A 9 3.68 -14.29 -37.73
N PHE A 10 2.53 -13.90 -37.18
CA PHE A 10 2.38 -12.56 -36.61
C PHE A 10 3.20 -12.54 -35.31
N LEU A 11 4.45 -12.10 -35.42
CA LEU A 11 5.25 -11.68 -34.28
C LEU A 11 4.55 -10.45 -33.70
N MET A 12 3.69 -10.70 -32.72
CA MET A 12 3.23 -9.67 -31.81
C MET A 12 4.48 -9.20 -31.07
N LEU A 13 5.04 -8.08 -31.50
CA LEU A 13 6.04 -7.33 -30.74
C LEU A 13 5.39 -6.99 -29.40
N ILE A 14 5.65 -7.83 -28.40
CA ILE A 14 5.42 -7.50 -26.99
C ILE A 14 6.27 -6.26 -26.77
N THR A 15 5.59 -5.13 -26.66
CA THR A 15 6.20 -3.86 -26.30
C THR A 15 6.97 -4.08 -25.01
N VAL A 16 8.23 -3.69 -25.06
CA VAL A 16 9.17 -3.71 -23.94
C VAL A 16 8.50 -3.04 -22.73
N SER A 17 8.10 -3.88 -21.78
CA SER A 17 8.05 -3.66 -20.34
C SER A 17 7.89 -2.20 -19.89
N LEU A 18 6.68 -1.84 -19.43
CA LEU A 18 6.44 -0.67 -18.56
C LEU A 18 7.22 -0.73 -17.22
N TRP A 19 7.98 -1.80 -16.99
CA TRP A 19 9.00 -1.95 -15.96
C TRP A 19 10.30 -1.15 -16.25
N ALA A 20 10.50 -0.66 -17.48
CA ALA A 20 11.83 -0.24 -17.96
C ALA A 20 12.27 1.20 -17.61
N ASN A 21 11.41 2.07 -17.08
CA ASN A 21 11.86 3.39 -16.64
C ASN A 21 11.66 3.56 -15.13
N LYS A 22 12.75 3.33 -14.38
CA LYS A 22 12.89 3.77 -13.00
C LYS A 22 12.59 5.27 -12.91
N MET A 23 11.97 5.71 -11.82
CA MET A 23 11.77 7.14 -11.62
C MET A 23 13.12 7.85 -11.46
N PRO A 24 13.21 9.17 -11.74
CA PRO A 24 14.48 9.89 -11.63
C PRO A 24 15.18 9.72 -10.28
N TRP A 25 14.44 9.66 -9.18
CA TRP A 25 14.99 9.38 -7.84
C TRP A 25 15.52 7.94 -7.70
N GLY A 26 14.92 6.96 -8.37
CA GLY A 26 15.43 5.58 -8.45
C GLY A 26 16.75 5.45 -9.23
N LEU A 27 17.07 6.46 -10.05
CA LEU A 27 18.33 6.58 -10.78
C LEU A 27 19.32 7.55 -10.12
N GLY A 28 18.95 8.20 -9.01
CA GLY A 28 19.76 9.22 -8.34
C GLY A 28 19.85 10.55 -9.09
N LEU A 29 18.94 10.81 -10.04
CA LEU A 29 18.87 12.06 -10.81
C LEU A 29 18.13 13.18 -10.05
N SER A 30 17.20 12.82 -9.16
CA SER A 30 16.49 13.77 -8.32
C SER A 30 17.36 14.29 -7.18
N LYS A 31 17.26 15.59 -6.89
CA LYS A 31 17.87 16.17 -5.68
C LYS A 31 16.90 16.06 -4.50
N PRO A 32 17.39 15.80 -3.27
CA PRO A 32 16.54 15.67 -2.10
C PRO A 32 15.58 16.85 -1.87
N GLU A 33 16.03 18.08 -2.11
CA GLU A 33 15.26 19.31 -1.89
C GLU A 33 14.06 19.45 -2.83
N ASN A 34 14.10 18.77 -3.99
CA ASN A 34 13.02 18.79 -4.98
C ASN A 34 11.95 17.72 -4.69
N LEU A 35 12.25 16.76 -3.80
CA LEU A 35 11.36 15.65 -3.51
C LEU A 35 10.32 16.03 -2.46
N LYS A 36 9.06 15.76 -2.78
CA LYS A 36 7.92 15.83 -1.85
C LYS A 36 7.31 14.45 -1.66
N PHE A 37 6.79 14.21 -0.46
CA PHE A 37 6.12 12.97 -0.07
C PHE A 37 4.73 13.30 0.44
N ILE A 38 3.73 12.63 -0.10
CA ILE A 38 2.33 12.88 0.24
C ILE A 38 1.70 11.54 0.61
N LEU A 39 1.38 11.37 1.89
CA LEU A 39 0.54 10.27 2.34
C LEU A 39 -0.85 10.48 1.76
N THR A 40 -1.36 9.47 1.08
CA THR A 40 -2.65 9.49 0.40
C THR A 40 -3.55 8.46 1.02
N THR A 41 -4.60 8.91 1.70
CA THR A 41 -5.56 8.05 2.38
C THR A 41 -6.87 8.03 1.61
N PHE A 42 -7.39 6.82 1.39
CA PHE A 42 -8.65 6.57 0.72
C PHE A 42 -9.68 6.13 1.77
N SER A 43 -10.84 6.78 1.85
CA SER A 43 -11.90 6.44 2.82
C SER A 43 -12.43 5.02 2.62
N PRO A 44 -12.94 4.30 3.63
CA PRO A 44 -13.54 2.97 3.43
C PRO A 44 -14.54 2.89 2.27
N GLY A 45 -14.56 1.75 1.56
CA GLY A 45 -15.55 1.47 0.51
C GLY A 45 -16.64 0.50 0.96
N ASP A 46 -17.49 0.08 0.01
CA ASP A 46 -18.73 -0.69 0.26
C ASP A 46 -18.57 -2.21 0.19
N ASP A 47 -17.53 -2.70 -0.48
CA ASP A 47 -17.17 -4.12 -0.53
C ASP A 47 -16.30 -4.52 0.68
N ILE A 48 -16.40 -5.78 1.10
CA ILE A 48 -15.69 -6.27 2.31
C ILE A 48 -14.18 -5.99 2.26
N PRO A 49 -13.44 -6.26 1.16
CA PRO A 49 -12.02 -5.92 1.06
C PRO A 49 -11.69 -4.44 1.31
N SER A 50 -12.57 -3.52 0.94
CA SER A 50 -12.36 -2.07 1.09
C SER A 50 -12.85 -1.50 2.43
N TYR A 51 -13.37 -2.32 3.34
CA TYR A 51 -13.95 -1.87 4.61
C TYR A 51 -13.00 -1.06 5.48
N TRP A 52 -11.69 -1.29 5.40
CA TRP A 52 -10.71 -0.64 6.28
C TRP A 52 -10.08 0.60 5.68
N GLY A 53 -10.49 1.00 4.48
CA GLY A 53 -9.82 2.06 3.74
C GLY A 53 -8.57 1.56 3.02
N HIS A 54 -7.77 2.48 2.50
CA HIS A 54 -6.47 2.18 1.92
C HIS A 54 -5.53 3.37 2.07
N THR A 55 -4.22 3.14 2.08
CA THR A 55 -3.21 4.20 2.06
C THR A 55 -2.09 3.88 1.09
N ALA A 56 -1.62 4.92 0.42
CA ALA A 56 -0.51 4.91 -0.52
C ALA A 56 0.38 6.14 -0.27
N ILE A 57 1.58 6.17 -0.85
CA ILE A 57 2.46 7.34 -0.77
C ILE A 57 2.81 7.85 -2.16
N ILE A 58 2.64 9.15 -2.38
CA ILE A 58 3.09 9.81 -3.60
C ILE A 58 4.49 10.36 -3.37
N VAL A 59 5.35 10.21 -4.38
CA VAL A 59 6.62 10.92 -4.50
C VAL A 59 6.52 11.85 -5.70
N GLU A 60 6.90 13.11 -5.52
CA GLU A 60 6.97 14.11 -6.59
C GLU A 60 8.37 14.72 -6.64
N ASP A 61 8.93 14.87 -7.84
CA ASP A 61 10.07 15.76 -8.11
C ASP A 61 9.56 17.05 -8.74
N THR A 62 9.63 18.15 -8.00
CA THR A 62 9.06 19.43 -8.41
C THR A 62 9.84 20.16 -9.50
N VAL A 63 11.06 19.71 -9.82
CA VAL A 63 11.91 20.31 -10.87
C VAL A 63 11.84 19.49 -12.15
N LEU A 64 11.84 18.16 -12.03
CA LEU A 64 11.72 17.26 -13.17
C LEU A 64 10.27 17.02 -13.61
N ASN A 65 9.29 17.52 -12.84
CA ASN A 65 7.85 17.36 -13.09
C ASN A 65 7.45 15.88 -13.27
N GLN A 66 7.98 15.02 -12.38
CA GLN A 66 7.66 13.60 -12.35
C GLN A 66 7.01 13.26 -11.03
N SER A 67 5.97 12.42 -11.08
CA SER A 67 5.28 11.93 -9.90
C SER A 67 4.88 10.47 -10.05
N ALA A 68 4.86 9.75 -8.93
CA ALA A 68 4.40 8.38 -8.88
C ALA A 68 3.73 8.10 -7.54
N ILE A 69 2.74 7.21 -7.55
CA ILE A 69 2.11 6.70 -6.33
C ILE A 69 2.53 5.25 -6.09
N TYR A 70 2.92 4.95 -4.86
CA TYR A 70 3.34 3.62 -4.42
C TYR A 70 2.27 3.00 -3.54
N ASN A 71 1.72 1.88 -4.02
CA ASN A 71 0.63 1.14 -3.40
C ASN A 71 1.17 -0.17 -2.82
N PHE A 72 0.94 -0.38 -1.52
CA PHE A 72 1.30 -1.61 -0.78
C PHE A 72 0.04 -2.43 -0.46
N GLY A 73 -0.67 -2.90 -1.48
CA GLY A 73 -2.03 -3.40 -1.24
C GLY A 73 -2.64 -4.22 -2.36
N LEU A 74 -1.88 -4.51 -3.41
CA LEU A 74 -2.41 -5.24 -4.55
C LEU A 74 -2.46 -6.72 -4.24
N TYR A 75 -3.55 -7.34 -4.64
CA TYR A 75 -3.73 -8.77 -4.52
C TYR A 75 -4.20 -9.32 -5.87
N SER A 76 -3.59 -10.41 -6.30
CA SER A 76 -3.98 -11.14 -7.50
C SER A 76 -4.95 -12.26 -7.13
N PHE A 77 -6.17 -12.20 -7.66
CA PHE A 77 -7.11 -13.32 -7.60
C PHE A 77 -6.61 -14.45 -8.52
N ASP A 78 -5.80 -15.37 -7.99
CA ASP A 78 -5.46 -16.61 -8.68
C ASP A 78 -6.41 -17.76 -8.32
N GLU A 79 -6.36 -18.87 -9.07
CA GLU A 79 -7.21 -20.05 -8.88
C GLU A 79 -7.04 -20.71 -7.48
N ASN A 80 -5.97 -20.39 -6.75
CA ASN A 80 -5.70 -20.89 -5.41
C ASN A 80 -6.00 -19.87 -4.30
N MET A 81 -6.56 -18.69 -4.62
CA MET A 81 -6.83 -17.62 -3.65
C MET A 81 -7.56 -18.14 -2.41
N ILE A 82 -8.67 -18.85 -2.59
CA ILE A 82 -9.50 -19.30 -1.46
C ILE A 82 -8.70 -20.24 -0.54
N LYS A 83 -7.86 -21.09 -1.12
CA LYS A 83 -6.95 -21.97 -0.38
C LYS A 83 -5.89 -21.17 0.38
N HIS A 84 -5.27 -20.18 -0.28
CA HIS A 84 -4.29 -19.29 0.35
C HIS A 84 -4.92 -18.44 1.46
N PHE A 85 -6.15 -17.96 1.27
CA PHE A 85 -6.94 -17.25 2.27
C PHE A 85 -7.18 -18.12 3.51
N ILE A 86 -7.68 -19.35 3.32
CA ILE A 86 -7.93 -20.30 4.42
C ILE A 86 -6.63 -20.66 5.16
N MET A 87 -5.50 -20.72 4.46
CA MET A 87 -4.20 -21.01 5.06
C MET A 87 -3.51 -19.80 5.71
N GLY A 88 -4.11 -18.60 5.64
CA GLY A 88 -3.50 -17.36 6.14
C GLY A 88 -2.28 -16.90 5.34
N ARG A 89 -2.23 -17.21 4.03
CA ARG A 89 -1.07 -16.99 3.15
C ARG A 89 -1.40 -16.12 1.94
N LEU A 90 -2.10 -15.01 2.14
CA LEU A 90 -2.34 -14.07 1.06
C LEU A 90 -1.04 -13.36 0.69
N ILE A 91 -0.63 -13.49 -0.56
CA ILE A 91 0.54 -12.77 -1.09
C ILE A 91 0.03 -11.47 -1.70
N PHE A 92 0.46 -10.36 -1.12
CA PHE A 92 0.19 -9.02 -1.65
C PHE A 92 1.43 -8.52 -2.39
N SER A 93 1.22 -7.56 -3.28
CA SER A 93 2.28 -6.92 -4.04
C SER A 93 2.31 -5.41 -3.88
N VAL A 94 3.50 -4.85 -4.08
CA VAL A 94 3.76 -3.43 -4.16
C VAL A 94 3.84 -3.02 -5.63
N GLU A 95 3.14 -1.94 -6.00
CA GLU A 95 3.19 -1.39 -7.35
C GLU A 95 3.42 0.12 -7.31
N ARG A 96 4.05 0.61 -8.38
CA ARG A 96 4.12 2.02 -8.72
C ARG A 96 3.15 2.33 -9.85
N ALA A 97 2.25 3.28 -9.64
CA ALA A 97 1.26 3.70 -10.64
C ALA A 97 1.35 5.21 -10.95
N SER A 98 0.64 5.62 -12.00
CA SER A 98 0.35 7.02 -12.28
C SER A 98 -0.61 7.58 -11.23
N VAL A 99 -0.31 8.74 -10.65
CA VAL A 99 -1.16 9.41 -9.66
C VAL A 99 -2.57 9.64 -10.22
N GLY A 100 -2.68 10.17 -11.44
CA GLY A 100 -3.97 10.46 -12.07
C GLY A 100 -4.81 9.22 -12.34
N SER A 101 -4.22 8.15 -12.87
CA SER A 101 -4.94 6.90 -13.11
C SER A 101 -5.41 6.26 -11.82
N TYR A 102 -4.58 6.32 -10.78
CA TYR A 102 -4.90 5.77 -9.47
C TYR A 102 -6.03 6.56 -8.79
N PHE A 103 -5.99 7.89 -8.84
CA PHE A 103 -7.07 8.73 -8.32
C PHE A 103 -8.39 8.48 -9.07
N ASN A 104 -8.34 8.40 -10.39
CA ASN A 104 -9.53 8.10 -11.19
C ASN A 104 -10.19 6.77 -10.80
N TYR A 105 -9.39 5.74 -10.50
CA TYR A 105 -9.90 4.47 -9.99
C TYR A 105 -10.66 4.65 -8.67
N TYR A 106 -10.05 5.26 -7.64
CA TYR A 106 -10.72 5.44 -6.34
C TYR A 106 -11.92 6.40 -6.40
N VAL A 107 -11.87 7.43 -7.25
CA VAL A 107 -13.03 8.30 -7.50
C VAL A 107 -14.18 7.52 -8.14
N SER A 108 -13.88 6.61 -9.07
CA SER A 108 -14.91 5.76 -9.69
C SER A 108 -15.53 4.76 -8.71
N GLU A 109 -14.81 4.40 -7.64
CA GLU A 109 -15.30 3.60 -6.51
C GLU A 109 -16.04 4.44 -5.46
N HIS A 110 -16.33 5.73 -5.73
CA HIS A 110 -16.96 6.66 -4.80
C HIS A 110 -16.23 6.82 -3.46
N ARG A 111 -14.89 6.73 -3.49
CA ARG A 111 -14.05 6.87 -2.30
C ARG A 111 -13.45 8.27 -2.20
N ASP A 112 -13.44 8.83 -0.99
CA ASP A 112 -12.78 10.09 -0.71
C ASP A 112 -11.26 9.89 -0.73
N ILE A 113 -10.55 10.88 -1.28
CA ILE A 113 -9.08 10.91 -1.32
C ILE A 113 -8.62 12.09 -0.46
N ARG A 114 -7.82 11.80 0.56
CA ARG A 114 -7.23 12.80 1.45
C ARG A 114 -5.71 12.77 1.34
N LEU A 115 -5.10 13.95 1.34
CA LEU A 115 -3.68 14.15 1.05
C LEU A 115 -3.00 14.86 2.20
N SER A 116 -1.98 14.21 2.77
CA SER A 116 -1.18 14.73 3.88
C SER A 116 0.29 14.83 3.44
N THR A 117 0.79 16.06 3.29
CA THR A 117 2.20 16.27 2.95
C THR A 117 3.07 15.96 4.17
N LEU A 118 4.07 15.08 3.98
CA LEU A 118 4.95 14.64 5.04
C LEU A 118 6.20 15.54 5.11
N ASP A 119 6.57 15.95 6.33
CA ASP A 119 7.81 16.68 6.58
C ASP A 119 9.00 15.72 6.76
N ILE A 120 9.49 15.18 5.65
CA ILE A 120 10.65 14.28 5.65
C ILE A 120 11.95 15.11 5.69
N PRO A 121 12.87 14.86 6.64
CA PRO A 121 14.17 15.52 6.71
C PRO A 121 14.94 15.41 5.39
N LEU A 122 15.52 16.52 4.93
CA LEU A 122 16.21 16.60 3.64
C LEU A 122 17.21 15.45 3.40
N LYS A 123 17.98 15.10 4.43
CA LYS A 123 18.97 14.00 4.40
C LYS A 123 18.37 12.62 4.09
N ASN A 124 17.09 12.40 4.35
CA ASN A 124 16.42 11.10 4.23
C ASN A 124 15.49 11.01 3.02
N ARG A 125 15.17 12.13 2.35
CA ARG A 125 14.24 12.17 1.20
C ARG A 125 14.66 11.24 0.07
N LEU A 126 15.90 11.38 -0.43
CA LEU A 126 16.36 10.53 -1.54
C LEU A 126 16.40 9.04 -1.15
N LYS A 127 16.80 8.73 0.09
CA LYS A 127 16.80 7.36 0.63
C LYS A 127 15.39 6.75 0.65
N LEU A 128 14.40 7.50 1.13
CA LEU A 128 13.00 7.04 1.14
C LEU A 128 12.49 6.79 -0.28
N ALA A 129 12.70 7.73 -1.20
CA ALA A 129 12.28 7.60 -2.59
C ALA A 129 12.93 6.40 -3.30
N GLN A 130 14.23 6.17 -3.06
CA GLN A 130 14.95 5.00 -3.58
C GLN A 130 14.46 3.69 -2.95
N LYS A 131 14.09 3.70 -1.67
CA LYS A 131 13.54 2.53 -1.00
C LYS A 131 12.16 2.14 -1.57
N LEU A 132 11.33 3.13 -1.90
CA LEU A 132 10.07 2.91 -2.61
C LEU A 132 10.29 2.29 -4.00
N GLU A 133 11.26 2.81 -4.76
CA GLU A 133 11.66 2.21 -6.05
C GLU A 133 12.26 0.80 -5.92
N TRP A 134 12.88 0.49 -4.78
CA TRP A 134 13.37 -0.85 -4.48
C TRP A 134 12.23 -1.83 -4.25
N TYR A 135 11.18 -1.44 -3.52
CA TYR A 135 10.02 -2.31 -3.26
C TYR A 135 9.24 -2.69 -4.52
N VAL A 136 9.24 -1.86 -5.57
CA VAL A 136 8.50 -2.16 -6.79
C VAL A 136 9.30 -3.01 -7.79
N GLN A 137 10.50 -3.47 -7.43
CA GLN A 137 11.27 -4.40 -8.26
C GLN A 137 10.67 -5.82 -8.17
N PRO A 138 10.73 -6.62 -9.25
CA PRO A 138 10.15 -7.96 -9.29
C PRO A 138 10.59 -8.87 -8.13
N GLU A 139 11.82 -8.70 -7.65
CA GLU A 139 12.41 -9.49 -6.58
C GLU A 139 11.93 -9.08 -5.17
N HIS A 140 11.27 -7.92 -5.05
CA HIS A 140 10.97 -7.27 -3.77
C HIS A 140 9.50 -6.87 -3.61
N CYS A 141 8.72 -6.95 -4.69
CA CYS A 141 7.34 -6.47 -4.71
C CYS A 141 6.37 -7.35 -3.94
N ASN A 142 6.63 -8.64 -3.78
CA ASN A 142 5.70 -9.56 -3.13
C ASN A 142 5.97 -9.69 -1.62
N TYR A 143 4.91 -9.82 -0.83
CA TYR A 143 4.99 -10.07 0.60
C TYR A 143 3.78 -10.82 1.16
N LEU A 144 3.98 -11.46 2.32
CA LEU A 144 2.93 -12.17 3.03
C LEU A 144 2.10 -11.17 3.82
N TYR A 145 0.83 -11.01 3.44
CA TYR A 145 -0.07 -10.08 4.10
C TYR A 145 -0.47 -10.56 5.48
N HIS A 146 -0.46 -9.63 6.42
CA HIS A 146 -1.07 -9.80 7.73
C HIS A 146 -1.91 -8.57 8.08
N HIS A 147 -3.20 -8.77 8.33
CA HIS A 147 -4.15 -7.67 8.52
C HIS A 147 -3.72 -6.65 9.58
N TYR A 148 -3.14 -7.08 10.69
CA TYR A 148 -2.73 -6.19 11.79
C TYR A 148 -1.26 -5.76 11.76
N TYR A 149 -0.39 -6.46 11.02
CA TYR A 149 1.06 -6.36 11.23
C TYR A 149 1.85 -6.14 9.94
N ASP A 150 1.34 -6.57 8.78
CA ASP A 150 2.02 -6.42 7.49
C ASP A 150 1.01 -6.13 6.38
N ASN A 151 0.65 -4.86 6.23
CA ASN A 151 -0.37 -4.38 5.30
C ASN A 151 0.04 -3.01 4.68
N CYS A 152 -0.84 -2.40 3.89
CA CYS A 152 -0.59 -1.10 3.27
C CYS A 152 -0.15 0.00 4.26
N SER A 153 -0.83 0.07 5.39
CA SER A 153 -0.61 1.08 6.42
C SER A 153 0.63 0.80 7.25
N THR A 154 0.82 -0.43 7.73
CA THR A 154 2.01 -0.76 8.55
C THR A 154 3.30 -0.62 7.75
N ARG A 155 3.31 -1.01 6.47
CA ARG A 155 4.49 -0.82 5.61
C ARG A 155 4.84 0.64 5.38
N LEU A 156 3.84 1.49 5.13
CA LEU A 156 4.07 2.93 4.98
C LEU A 156 4.48 3.57 6.31
N ARG A 157 3.83 3.21 7.42
CA ARG A 157 4.23 3.62 8.78
C ARG A 157 5.71 3.33 9.04
N ASP A 158 6.15 2.11 8.79
CA ASP A 158 7.52 1.68 9.04
C ASP A 158 8.52 2.39 8.10
N LEU A 159 8.14 2.64 6.84
CA LEU A 159 8.93 3.43 5.89
C LEU A 159 9.07 4.89 6.30
N ILE A 160 7.98 5.48 6.80
CA ILE A 160 7.95 6.86 7.32
C ILE A 160 8.84 6.94 8.57
N ASP A 161 8.71 6.00 9.51
CA ASP A 161 9.56 5.96 10.70
C ASP A 161 11.05 5.80 10.37
N MET A 162 11.38 4.95 9.39
CA MET A 162 12.75 4.86 8.86
C MET A 162 13.25 6.20 8.33
N ALA A 163 12.40 6.94 7.60
CA ALA A 163 12.74 8.25 7.05
C ALA A 163 12.82 9.35 8.13
N LEU A 164 12.22 9.10 9.30
CA LEU A 164 12.27 9.95 10.49
C LEU A 164 13.28 9.46 11.54
N ASP A 165 14.20 8.57 11.16
CA ASP A 165 15.26 8.01 12.03
C ASP A 165 14.72 7.37 13.33
N GLY A 166 13.56 6.72 13.26
CA GLY A 166 12.96 6.02 14.40
C GLY A 166 12.22 6.93 15.40
N GLN A 167 12.09 8.22 15.10
CA GLN A 167 11.45 9.17 16.02
C GLN A 167 9.93 9.01 16.05
N PHE A 168 9.32 8.57 14.95
CA PHE A 168 7.88 8.40 14.90
C PHE A 168 7.44 7.27 15.83
N HIS A 169 8.09 6.10 15.75
CA HIS A 169 7.85 5.00 16.68
C HIS A 169 8.03 5.44 18.12
N LYS A 170 9.11 6.16 18.45
CA LYS A 170 9.37 6.59 19.84
C LYS A 170 8.25 7.47 20.41
N VAL A 171 7.65 8.34 19.61
CA VAL A 171 6.55 9.21 20.04
C VAL A 171 5.22 8.44 20.14
N MET A 172 5.04 7.43 19.27
CA MET A 172 3.80 6.66 19.18
C MET A 172 3.79 5.40 20.05
N ASP A 173 4.91 5.06 20.69
CA ASP A 173 5.04 3.98 21.68
C ASP A 173 4.46 4.41 23.05
N VAL A 174 3.19 4.78 23.00
CA VAL A 174 2.36 5.18 24.13
C VAL A 174 1.05 4.39 24.08
N PRO A 175 0.35 4.20 25.21
CA PRO A 175 -0.90 3.44 25.21
C PRO A 175 -1.90 3.92 24.16
N GLY A 176 -2.40 2.98 23.36
CA GLY A 176 -3.48 3.19 22.41
C GLY A 176 -4.82 3.41 23.12
N ARG A 177 -5.79 3.88 22.35
CA ARG A 177 -7.18 4.12 22.78
C ARG A 177 -8.07 2.89 22.61
N MET A 178 -7.72 1.93 21.75
CA MET A 178 -8.53 0.75 21.46
C MET A 178 -7.68 -0.49 21.23
N THR A 179 -8.24 -1.66 21.52
CA THR A 179 -7.63 -2.95 21.13
C THR A 179 -7.85 -3.21 19.64
N LEU A 180 -7.09 -4.16 19.08
CA LEU A 180 -7.28 -4.59 17.69
C LEU A 180 -8.73 -5.05 17.44
N ARG A 181 -9.36 -5.77 18.38
CA ARG A 181 -10.77 -6.17 18.27
C ARG A 181 -11.72 -4.97 18.19
N GLN A 182 -11.52 -3.97 19.04
CA GLN A 182 -12.37 -2.78 19.06
C GLN A 182 -12.25 -1.99 17.74
N HIS A 183 -11.03 -1.85 17.21
CA HIS A 183 -10.80 -1.28 15.89
C HIS A 183 -11.48 -2.08 14.78
N THR A 184 -11.27 -3.40 14.73
CA THR A 184 -11.91 -4.27 13.73
C THR A 184 -13.42 -4.14 13.76
N ARG A 185 -14.01 -4.20 14.95
CA ARG A 185 -15.46 -4.08 15.17
C ARG A 185 -16.02 -2.77 14.61
N ARG A 186 -15.33 -1.64 14.79
CA ARG A 186 -15.75 -0.32 14.28
C ARG A 186 -16.01 -0.32 12.78
N TYR A 187 -15.18 -1.01 11.99
CA TYR A 187 -15.33 -1.02 10.53
C TYR A 187 -16.32 -2.07 10.02
N VAL A 188 -16.43 -3.21 10.71
CA VAL A 188 -17.31 -4.32 10.29
C VAL A 188 -18.72 -4.23 10.86
N ALA A 189 -18.98 -3.34 11.83
CA ALA A 189 -20.30 -3.15 12.45
C ALA A 189 -21.41 -2.76 11.47
N ARG A 190 -21.06 -2.27 10.28
CA ARG A 190 -22.01 -2.04 9.17
C ARG A 190 -22.62 -3.33 8.62
N ASN A 191 -22.03 -4.50 8.89
CA ASN A 191 -22.51 -5.81 8.48
C ASN A 191 -22.59 -6.74 9.71
N PRO A 192 -23.76 -6.85 10.36
CA PRO A 192 -23.91 -7.62 11.60
C PRO A 192 -23.54 -9.09 11.49
N ALA A 193 -23.78 -9.72 10.33
CA ALA A 193 -23.43 -11.12 10.10
C ALA A 193 -21.92 -11.31 10.03
N LEU A 194 -21.21 -10.42 9.32
CA LEU A 194 -19.75 -10.43 9.25
C LEU A 194 -19.13 -10.09 10.60
N GLU A 195 -19.66 -9.09 11.30
CA GLU A 195 -19.22 -8.74 12.66
C GLU A 195 -19.29 -9.97 13.57
N MET A 196 -20.45 -10.64 13.63
CA MET A 196 -20.64 -11.83 14.45
C MET A 196 -19.65 -12.93 14.07
N LEU A 197 -19.46 -13.20 12.77
CA LEU A 197 -18.52 -14.21 12.28
C LEU A 197 -17.08 -13.91 12.72
N LEU A 198 -16.61 -12.68 12.50
CA LEU A 198 -15.24 -12.30 12.86
C LEU A 198 -15.04 -12.29 14.38
N MET A 199 -16.01 -11.80 15.14
CA MET A 199 -15.93 -11.78 16.59
C MET A 199 -15.88 -13.19 17.19
N TYR A 200 -16.55 -14.16 16.55
CA TYR A 200 -16.49 -15.56 16.94
C TYR A 200 -15.16 -16.24 16.55
N LEU A 201 -14.64 -15.96 15.34
CA LEU A 201 -13.43 -16.62 14.82
C LEU A 201 -12.12 -16.06 15.39
N MET A 202 -12.08 -14.77 15.74
CA MET A 202 -10.88 -14.13 16.25
C MET A 202 -10.65 -14.47 17.73
N ASN A 203 -9.43 -14.92 18.05
CA ASN A 203 -9.04 -15.29 19.41
C ASN A 203 -8.72 -14.08 20.32
N ASP A 204 -8.38 -14.36 21.57
CA ASP A 204 -8.09 -13.37 22.62
C ASP A 204 -6.82 -12.52 22.40
N THR A 205 -5.97 -12.87 21.42
CA THR A 205 -4.75 -12.09 21.16
C THR A 205 -5.04 -10.66 20.72
N ILE A 206 -6.17 -10.42 20.05
CA ILE A 206 -6.59 -9.10 19.58
C ILE A 206 -7.33 -8.27 20.65
N ASP A 207 -7.52 -8.82 21.85
CA ASP A 207 -8.15 -8.16 23.00
C ASP A 207 -7.15 -7.49 23.94
N LYS A 208 -5.85 -7.66 23.69
CA LYS A 208 -4.80 -7.05 24.49
C LYS A 208 -4.72 -5.54 24.23
N PRO A 209 -4.38 -4.73 25.25
CA PRO A 209 -3.98 -3.35 25.02
C PRO A 209 -2.81 -3.26 24.04
N ILE A 210 -2.83 -2.26 23.17
CA ILE A 210 -1.80 -2.01 22.15
C ILE A 210 -1.30 -0.58 22.26
N ALA A 211 -0.17 -0.26 21.62
CA ALA A 211 0.31 1.12 21.52
C ALA A 211 -0.43 1.87 20.41
N LYS A 212 -0.39 3.20 20.42
CA LYS A 212 -0.87 4.00 19.27
C LYS A 212 -0.16 3.60 17.97
N TRP A 213 1.13 3.26 18.06
CA TRP A 213 1.89 2.70 16.95
C TRP A 213 1.16 1.52 16.27
N ASP A 214 0.58 0.63 17.06
CA ASP A 214 -0.11 -0.56 16.54
C ASP A 214 -1.48 -0.22 15.93
N GLU A 215 -2.15 0.83 16.38
CA GLU A 215 -3.43 1.30 15.79
C GLU A 215 -3.27 1.70 14.32
N MET A 216 -2.07 2.13 13.93
CA MET A 216 -1.71 2.52 12.56
C MET A 216 -1.67 1.36 11.57
N PHE A 217 -2.11 0.16 11.95
CA PHE A 217 -2.51 -0.85 10.96
C PHE A 217 -3.68 -0.37 10.08
N LEU A 218 -4.41 0.66 10.52
CA LEU A 218 -5.49 1.30 9.78
C LEU A 218 -5.03 2.60 9.12
N PRO A 219 -5.40 2.82 7.85
CA PRO A 219 -5.10 4.05 7.11
C PRO A 219 -5.53 5.35 7.83
N ASP A 220 -6.73 5.39 8.40
CA ASP A 220 -7.24 6.59 9.09
C ASP A 220 -6.45 6.89 10.39
N GLU A 221 -5.91 5.86 11.05
CA GLU A 221 -5.11 6.05 12.27
C GLU A 221 -3.70 6.53 11.94
N LEU A 222 -3.10 6.02 10.86
CA LEU A 222 -1.82 6.51 10.34
C LEU A 222 -1.91 7.95 9.81
N GLU A 223 -3.03 8.35 9.21
CA GLU A 223 -3.23 9.73 8.74
C GLU A 223 -3.37 10.73 9.89
N ARG A 224 -3.97 10.30 11.01
CA ARG A 224 -4.32 11.17 12.14
C ARG A 224 -3.11 11.58 12.97
N ASP A 225 -2.22 10.63 13.25
CA ASP A 225 -1.12 10.78 14.21
C ASP A 225 0.21 11.14 13.50
#